data_AF-A0A2X4WZV6-F1
#
_entry.id   AF-A0A2X4WZV6-F1
#
_cell.length_a   1.000
_cell.length_b   1.000
_cell.length_c   1.000
_cell.angle_alpha   90.00
_cell.angle_beta   90.00
_cell.angle_gamma   90.00
#
_symmetry.space_group_name_H-M   'P 1'
#
loop_
_entity.id
_entity.type
_entity.pdbx_description
1 polymer ?
#
loop_
_entity_poly.entity_id
_entity_poly.type
_entity_poly.pdbx_seq_one_letter_code
_entity_poly.pdbx_strand_id
1 'polypeptide(L)'
;MSTERASLKTHNTFALPVNAAHLVIADRIELMIKVWQKTQKRQEPLLVLGEGSNVLFLEDFAGTVMINQFKGIDIREETDAWYLHVGAGENWHGLVCTTLDNGIPGLENLALIPGLVGSAPIQNIGAYGIELKSVCDYVDLLDFNTGAIDRIPTSECGFGYRDSIFKHDFQTGHIIVGVGLRLSKQWSPMLNYGDLTKLDPETGDTTSDI
;
A
#
# COMPACT_ATOMS: atom_id res chain seq x y z
N MET A 1 0.04 31.72 -22.05
CA MET A 1 1.18 30.86 -21.68
C MET A 1 0.61 29.49 -21.40
N SER A 2 1.03 28.47 -22.15
CA SER A 2 0.54 27.09 -21.96
C SER A 2 1.07 26.59 -20.61
N THR A 3 0.24 26.59 -19.57
CA THR A 3 0.52 25.79 -18.37
C THR A 3 0.34 24.34 -18.78
N GLU A 4 1.44 23.71 -19.18
CA GLU A 4 1.45 22.31 -19.58
C GLU A 4 1.00 21.47 -18.38
N ARG A 5 -0.23 20.97 -18.43
CA ARG A 5 -0.82 20.12 -17.38
C ARG A 5 -0.13 18.75 -17.42
N ALA A 6 0.08 18.14 -16.26
CA ALA A 6 0.76 16.85 -16.16
C ALA A 6 -0.22 15.71 -16.46
N SER A 7 0.04 14.92 -17.49
CA SER A 7 -0.82 13.76 -17.81
C SER A 7 -0.78 12.71 -16.70
N LEU A 8 -1.95 12.19 -16.32
CA LEU A 8 -2.09 11.09 -15.36
C LEU A 8 -2.33 9.75 -16.05
N LYS A 9 -2.29 9.68 -17.37
CA LYS A 9 -2.62 8.46 -18.15
C LYS A 9 -1.81 7.23 -17.73
N THR A 10 -0.56 7.42 -17.32
CA THR A 10 0.33 6.35 -16.84
C THR A 10 0.35 6.18 -15.31
N HIS A 11 -0.49 6.93 -14.60
CA HIS A 11 -0.57 6.97 -13.14
C HIS A 11 -1.95 6.55 -12.60
N ASN A 12 -2.76 5.92 -13.46
CA ASN A 12 -3.98 5.22 -13.08
C ASN A 12 -4.16 4.00 -14.00
N THR A 13 -4.60 2.87 -13.46
CA THR A 13 -4.70 1.62 -14.24
C THR A 13 -5.84 1.63 -15.25
N PHE A 14 -6.83 2.52 -15.11
CA PHE A 14 -7.83 2.78 -16.16
C PHE A 14 -7.26 3.51 -17.38
N ALA A 15 -6.03 4.03 -17.29
CA ALA A 15 -5.36 4.80 -18.33
C ALA A 15 -6.19 5.97 -18.88
N LEU A 16 -6.95 6.63 -18.00
CA LEU A 16 -7.81 7.75 -18.38
C LEU A 16 -6.95 8.93 -18.87
N PRO A 17 -7.34 9.60 -19.98
CA PRO A 17 -6.59 10.72 -20.57
C PRO A 17 -6.89 12.02 -19.83
N VAL A 18 -6.67 12.05 -18.52
CA VAL A 18 -6.87 13.22 -17.66
C VAL A 18 -5.51 13.80 -17.24
N ASN A 19 -5.52 15.05 -16.81
CA ASN A 19 -4.34 15.77 -16.36
C ASN A 19 -4.50 16.28 -14.91
N ALA A 20 -3.39 16.47 -14.23
CA ALA A 20 -3.31 17.26 -13.00
C ALA A 20 -2.70 18.64 -13.28
N ALA A 21 -3.01 19.63 -12.44
CA ALA A 21 -2.31 20.92 -12.48
C ALA A 21 -0.81 20.74 -12.20
N HIS A 22 -0.48 19.85 -11.26
CA HIS A 22 0.90 19.47 -10.94
C HIS A 22 1.00 17.97 -10.64
N LEU A 23 2.12 17.37 -11.00
CA LEU A 23 2.49 16.01 -10.64
C LEU A 23 3.86 16.04 -9.97
N VAL A 24 3.99 15.43 -8.79
CA VAL A 24 5.26 15.32 -8.07
C VAL A 24 5.48 13.87 -7.67
N ILE A 25 6.69 13.37 -7.90
CA ILE A 25 7.13 12.07 -7.40
C ILE A 25 7.94 12.35 -6.14
N ALA A 26 7.49 11.84 -4.99
CA ALA A 26 8.12 12.08 -3.70
C ALA A 26 8.80 10.82 -3.17
N ASP A 27 10.12 10.87 -3.05
CA ASP A 27 11.00 9.76 -2.63
C ASP A 27 11.53 9.91 -1.19
N ARG A 28 11.23 11.04 -0.52
CA ARG A 28 11.68 11.35 0.83
C ARG A 28 10.72 12.27 1.56
N ILE A 29 10.70 12.17 2.88
CA ILE A 29 9.79 12.89 3.79
C ILE A 29 9.88 14.40 3.58
N GLU A 30 11.08 14.96 3.45
CA GLU A 30 11.24 16.41 3.30
C GLU A 30 10.61 16.94 2.01
N LEU A 31 10.58 16.11 0.95
CA LEU A 31 9.92 16.47 -0.30
C LEU A 31 8.41 16.40 -0.14
N MET A 32 7.88 15.38 0.54
CA MET A 32 6.44 15.26 0.81
C MET A 32 5.90 16.47 1.59
N ILE A 33 6.60 16.87 2.66
CA ILE A 33 6.25 18.06 3.44
C ILE A 33 6.33 19.34 2.58
N LYS A 34 7.37 19.48 1.75
CA LYS A 34 7.49 20.62 0.83
C LYS A 34 6.35 20.69 -0.20
N VAL A 35 5.88 19.53 -0.67
CA VAL A 35 4.72 19.46 -1.59
C VAL A 35 3.48 19.94 -0.85
N TRP A 36 3.19 19.42 0.33
CA TRP A 36 2.06 19.87 1.16
C TRP A 36 2.09 21.38 1.42
N GLN A 37 3.23 21.93 1.85
CA GLN A 37 3.35 23.36 2.10
C GLN A 37 3.10 24.21 0.84
N LYS A 38 3.49 23.73 -0.35
CA LYS A 38 3.21 24.40 -1.61
C LYS A 38 1.73 24.37 -1.96
N THR A 39 1.04 23.23 -1.76
CA THR A 39 -0.38 23.12 -2.04
C THR A 39 -1.20 24.02 -1.11
N GLN A 40 -0.84 24.08 0.18
CA GLN A 40 -1.45 25.00 1.15
C GLN A 40 -1.26 26.48 0.75
N LYS A 41 -0.06 26.88 0.33
CA LYS A 41 0.21 28.26 -0.14
C LYS A 41 -0.59 28.63 -1.40
N ARG A 42 -0.85 27.66 -2.28
CA ARG A 42 -1.63 27.85 -3.51
C ARG A 42 -3.13 27.69 -3.30
N GLN A 43 -3.54 27.23 -2.12
CA GLN A 43 -4.93 26.86 -1.81
C GLN A 43 -5.48 25.83 -2.81
N GLU A 44 -4.65 24.85 -3.20
CA GLU A 44 -5.02 23.78 -4.12
C GLU A 44 -5.11 22.42 -3.39
N PRO A 45 -5.97 21.50 -3.84
CA PRO A 45 -6.06 20.17 -3.26
C PRO A 45 -4.78 19.35 -3.55
N LEU A 46 -4.42 18.50 -2.59
CA LEU A 46 -3.38 17.48 -2.73
C LEU A 46 -4.06 16.11 -2.81
N LEU A 47 -3.75 15.34 -3.84
CA LEU A 47 -4.09 13.92 -3.94
C LEU A 47 -2.82 13.09 -3.86
N VAL A 48 -2.76 12.17 -2.89
CA VAL A 48 -1.68 11.19 -2.80
C VAL A 48 -2.09 9.93 -3.57
N LEU A 49 -1.19 9.41 -4.41
CA LEU A 49 -1.39 8.15 -5.13
C LEU A 49 -0.23 7.19 -4.89
N GLY A 50 -0.57 5.90 -4.87
CA GLY A 50 0.36 4.83 -5.22
C GLY A 50 0.43 4.66 -6.73
N GLU A 51 0.14 3.45 -7.23
CA GLU A 51 0.08 3.16 -8.68
C GLU A 51 -1.24 3.57 -9.35
N GLY A 52 -2.20 4.09 -8.58
CA GLY A 52 -3.54 4.44 -9.09
C GLY A 52 -4.35 3.23 -9.54
N SER A 53 -4.16 2.07 -8.90
CA SER A 53 -4.87 0.82 -9.21
C SER A 53 -6.32 0.78 -8.73
N ASN A 54 -6.75 1.78 -7.95
CA ASN A 54 -8.06 1.84 -7.31
C ASN A 54 -8.61 3.29 -7.28
N VAL A 55 -8.38 4.04 -8.35
CA VAL A 55 -8.87 5.41 -8.50
C VAL A 55 -9.58 5.58 -9.83
N LEU A 56 -10.62 6.41 -9.83
CA LEU A 56 -11.34 6.82 -11.03
C LEU A 56 -11.37 8.33 -11.08
N PHE A 57 -10.64 8.92 -12.01
CA PHE A 57 -10.71 10.35 -12.29
C PHE A 57 -11.96 10.65 -13.11
N LEU A 58 -12.79 11.58 -12.63
CA LEU A 58 -14.00 12.00 -13.35
C LEU A 58 -13.73 13.15 -14.32
N GLU A 59 -12.67 13.92 -14.06
CA GLU A 59 -12.24 15.08 -14.83
C GLU A 59 -10.75 15.35 -14.57
N ASP A 60 -10.20 16.39 -15.23
CA ASP A 60 -8.86 16.90 -14.92
C ASP A 60 -8.79 17.32 -13.43
N PHE A 61 -7.76 16.85 -12.72
CA PHE A 61 -7.57 17.17 -11.32
C PHE A 61 -6.97 18.57 -11.14
N ALA A 62 -7.78 19.50 -10.63
CA ALA A 62 -7.41 20.89 -10.42
C ALA A 62 -6.52 21.11 -9.17
N GLY A 63 -5.46 20.31 -9.02
CA GLY A 63 -4.51 20.42 -7.92
C GLY A 63 -3.22 19.64 -8.16
N THR A 64 -2.51 19.36 -7.07
CA THR A 64 -1.26 18.58 -7.11
C THR A 64 -1.54 17.11 -6.84
N VAL A 65 -1.07 16.23 -7.74
CA VAL A 65 -0.97 14.80 -7.49
C VAL A 65 0.45 14.48 -7.01
N MET A 66 0.57 13.77 -5.88
CA MET A 66 1.84 13.30 -5.34
C MET A 66 1.90 11.77 -5.40
N ILE A 67 2.87 11.23 -6.14
CA ILE A 67 3.16 9.79 -6.17
C ILE A 67 4.13 9.46 -5.04
N ASN A 68 3.75 8.56 -4.15
CA ASN A 68 4.63 8.08 -3.08
C ASN A 68 5.64 7.06 -3.62
N GLN A 69 6.93 7.37 -3.57
CA GLN A 69 8.04 6.50 -3.96
C GLN A 69 9.05 6.34 -2.81
N PHE A 70 8.60 6.47 -1.56
CA PHE A 70 9.44 6.23 -0.38
C PHE A 70 9.70 4.74 -0.20
N LYS A 71 10.90 4.29 -0.59
CA LYS A 71 11.31 2.89 -0.69
C LYS A 71 12.19 2.44 0.47
N GLY A 72 12.40 1.14 0.57
CA GLY A 72 13.20 0.49 1.60
C GLY A 72 12.48 -0.75 2.13
N ILE A 73 13.23 -1.84 2.32
CA ILE A 73 12.76 -3.05 2.94
C ILE A 73 13.80 -3.44 3.99
N ASP A 74 13.41 -3.41 5.26
CA ASP A 74 14.20 -3.96 6.36
C ASP A 74 13.54 -5.23 6.86
N ILE A 75 14.31 -6.31 6.98
CA ILE A 75 13.82 -7.62 7.41
C ILE A 75 14.62 -8.05 8.63
N ARG A 76 13.92 -8.23 9.74
CA ARG A 76 14.48 -8.76 10.99
C ARG A 76 13.87 -10.13 11.26
N GLU A 77 14.72 -11.13 11.36
CA GLU A 77 14.33 -12.47 11.77
C GLU A 77 14.37 -12.60 13.30
N GLU A 78 13.28 -13.06 13.89
CA GLU A 78 13.18 -13.42 15.31
C GLU A 78 12.89 -14.92 15.45
N THR A 79 12.79 -15.42 16.68
CA THR A 79 12.61 -16.86 16.93
C THR A 79 11.28 -17.40 16.41
N ASP A 80 10.21 -16.60 16.46
CA ASP A 80 8.84 -17.01 16.11
C ASP A 80 8.36 -16.49 14.74
N ALA A 81 8.94 -15.39 14.25
CA ALA A 81 8.45 -14.68 13.07
C ALA A 81 9.55 -13.88 12.36
N TRP A 82 9.26 -13.45 11.14
CA TRP A 82 9.96 -12.38 10.45
C TRP A 82 9.19 -11.07 10.60
N TYR A 83 9.90 -10.01 10.96
CA TYR A 83 9.37 -8.65 11.04
C TYR A 83 9.92 -7.84 9.88
N LEU A 84 9.03 -7.29 9.08
CA LEU A 84 9.39 -6.48 7.93
C LEU A 84 8.96 -5.03 8.19
N HIS A 85 9.86 -4.08 7.97
CA HIS A 85 9.52 -2.67 7.83
C HIS A 85 9.68 -2.28 6.37
N VAL A 86 8.56 -1.94 5.72
CA VAL A 86 8.51 -1.72 4.28
C VAL A 86 8.08 -0.30 3.96
N GLY A 87 8.86 0.40 3.15
CA GLY A 87 8.56 1.72 2.66
C GLY A 87 7.28 1.74 1.83
N ALA A 88 6.45 2.77 2.05
CA ALA A 88 5.13 2.89 1.43
C ALA A 88 5.15 2.93 -0.12
N GLY A 89 6.28 3.29 -0.71
CA GLY A 89 6.50 3.34 -2.16
C GLY A 89 6.94 2.03 -2.80
N GLU A 90 7.13 0.95 -2.04
CA GLU A 90 7.44 -0.36 -2.61
C GLU A 90 6.24 -0.95 -3.36
N ASN A 91 6.50 -1.68 -4.45
CA ASN A 91 5.45 -2.39 -5.17
C ASN A 91 4.99 -3.60 -4.34
N TRP A 92 3.67 -3.74 -4.15
CA TRP A 92 3.12 -4.81 -3.31
C TRP A 92 3.47 -6.20 -3.82
N HIS A 93 3.24 -6.48 -5.11
CA HIS A 93 3.54 -7.81 -5.65
C HIS A 93 5.05 -8.10 -5.65
N GLY A 94 5.87 -7.09 -5.92
CA GLY A 94 7.33 -7.18 -5.80
C GLY A 94 7.77 -7.54 -4.38
N LEU A 95 7.12 -7.00 -3.35
CA LEU A 95 7.33 -7.43 -1.96
C LEU A 95 6.95 -8.90 -1.77
N VAL A 96 5.78 -9.34 -2.26
CA VAL A 96 5.36 -10.76 -2.16
C VAL A 96 6.39 -11.69 -2.80
N CYS A 97 6.88 -11.38 -4.00
CA CYS A 97 7.93 -12.16 -4.65
C CYS A 97 9.22 -12.15 -3.81
N THR A 98 9.63 -10.99 -3.31
CA THR A 98 10.83 -10.85 -2.47
C THR A 98 10.74 -11.73 -1.22
N THR A 99 9.60 -11.76 -0.53
CA THR A 99 9.46 -12.61 0.67
C THR A 99 9.53 -14.09 0.33
N LEU A 100 8.86 -14.52 -0.75
CA LEU A 100 8.88 -15.92 -1.19
C LEU A 100 10.27 -16.38 -1.65
N ASP A 101 11.00 -15.54 -2.39
CA ASP A 101 12.37 -15.81 -2.84
C ASP A 101 13.35 -15.95 -1.65
N ASN A 102 13.05 -15.32 -0.51
CA ASN A 102 13.82 -15.43 0.73
C ASN A 102 13.30 -16.54 1.67
N GLY A 103 12.35 -17.36 1.23
CA GLY A 103 11.77 -18.43 2.06
C GLY A 103 10.93 -17.91 3.23
N ILE A 104 10.34 -16.72 3.09
CA ILE A 104 9.47 -16.06 4.07
C ILE A 104 8.02 -16.15 3.57
N PRO A 105 7.27 -17.20 3.93
CA PRO A 105 5.88 -17.35 3.51
C PRO A 105 4.94 -16.49 4.36
N GLY A 106 3.68 -16.37 3.93
CA GLY A 106 2.60 -15.67 4.62
C GLY A 106 1.93 -14.55 3.81
N LEU A 107 2.45 -14.22 2.63
CA LEU A 107 1.87 -13.20 1.73
C LEU A 107 1.36 -13.76 0.40
N GLU A 108 1.52 -15.06 0.14
CA GLU A 108 1.24 -15.71 -1.14
C GLU A 108 -0.22 -15.56 -1.62
N ASN A 109 -1.20 -15.61 -0.71
CA ASN A 109 -2.61 -15.38 -1.02
C ASN A 109 -2.90 -13.94 -1.47
N LEU A 110 -1.98 -13.00 -1.20
CA LEU A 110 -2.06 -11.59 -1.61
C LEU A 110 -1.20 -11.30 -2.85
N ALA A 111 -0.68 -12.33 -3.53
CA ALA A 111 0.08 -12.18 -4.77
C ALA A 111 -0.74 -11.50 -5.87
N LEU A 112 -0.04 -10.82 -6.79
CA LEU A 112 -0.58 -10.10 -7.95
C LEU A 112 -1.59 -8.96 -7.65
N ILE A 113 -1.84 -8.63 -6.37
CA ILE A 113 -2.58 -7.42 -6.03
C ILE A 113 -1.76 -6.20 -6.51
N PRO A 114 -2.30 -5.35 -7.41
CA PRO A 114 -1.58 -4.18 -7.92
C PRO A 114 -1.58 -3.06 -6.89
N GLY A 115 -0.59 -2.17 -6.97
CA GLY A 115 -0.45 -1.03 -6.07
C GLY A 115 0.83 -1.06 -5.24
N LEU A 116 0.97 -0.02 -4.42
CA LEU A 116 2.11 0.13 -3.52
C LEU A 116 1.76 -0.32 -2.11
N VAL A 117 2.77 -0.69 -1.36
CA VAL A 117 2.65 -1.15 0.03
C VAL A 117 1.92 -0.13 0.91
N GLY A 118 2.17 1.16 0.74
CA GLY A 118 1.49 2.21 1.51
C GLY A 118 -0.01 2.34 1.22
N SER A 119 -0.48 1.81 0.09
CA SER A 119 -1.92 1.78 -0.23
C SER A 119 -2.62 0.54 0.36
N ALA A 120 -1.87 -0.50 0.71
CA ALA A 120 -2.42 -1.77 1.18
C ALA A 120 -3.27 -1.62 2.47
N PRO A 121 -2.86 -0.83 3.49
CA PRO A 121 -3.66 -0.62 4.69
C PRO A 121 -4.96 0.15 4.42
N ILE A 122 -4.97 1.09 3.48
CA ILE A 122 -6.09 2.03 3.30
C ILE A 122 -7.41 1.27 3.10
N GLN A 123 -7.41 0.25 2.26
CA GLN A 123 -8.58 -0.61 2.04
C GLN A 123 -8.38 -2.04 2.55
N ASN A 124 -7.46 -2.27 3.50
CA ASN A 124 -7.19 -3.60 4.05
C ASN A 124 -7.22 -4.69 2.96
N ILE A 125 -6.26 -4.62 2.02
CA ILE A 125 -6.26 -5.49 0.83
C ILE A 125 -6.47 -6.95 1.23
N GLY A 126 -7.20 -7.68 0.41
CA GLY A 126 -7.53 -9.06 0.72
C GLY A 126 -7.97 -9.83 -0.50
N ALA A 127 -7.47 -11.05 -0.60
CA ALA A 127 -7.76 -12.01 -1.65
C ALA A 127 -7.59 -13.41 -1.07
N TYR A 128 -8.27 -14.39 -1.68
CA TYR A 128 -8.09 -15.81 -1.36
C TYR A 128 -8.13 -16.16 0.14
N GLY A 129 -9.08 -15.58 0.88
CA GLY A 129 -9.33 -15.91 2.29
C GLY A 129 -8.44 -15.18 3.31
N ILE A 130 -7.48 -14.36 2.88
CA ILE A 130 -6.64 -13.56 3.77
C ILE A 130 -6.85 -12.04 3.52
N GLU A 131 -6.63 -11.24 4.55
CA GLU A 131 -6.61 -9.78 4.49
C GLU A 131 -5.33 -9.26 5.15
N LEU A 132 -4.87 -8.06 4.77
CA LEU A 132 -3.64 -7.45 5.29
C LEU A 132 -3.60 -7.41 6.81
N LYS A 133 -4.73 -7.12 7.48
CA LYS A 133 -4.82 -7.07 8.95
C LYS A 133 -4.30 -8.32 9.66
N SER A 134 -4.27 -9.48 8.99
CA SER A 134 -3.78 -10.73 9.56
C SER A 134 -2.26 -10.79 9.69
N VAL A 135 -1.54 -9.99 8.89
CA VAL A 135 -0.08 -9.94 8.84
C VAL A 135 0.48 -8.55 9.16
N CYS A 136 -0.36 -7.52 9.19
CA CYS A 136 0.03 -6.18 9.60
C CYS A 136 0.40 -6.16 11.09
N ASP A 137 1.53 -5.53 11.42
CA ASP A 137 1.96 -5.25 12.78
C ASP A 137 1.67 -3.78 13.15
N TYR A 138 2.01 -2.86 12.24
CA TYR A 138 1.76 -1.42 12.40
C TYR A 138 1.79 -0.68 11.06
N VAL A 139 1.36 0.58 11.07
CA VAL A 139 1.46 1.51 9.95
C VAL A 139 2.11 2.81 10.45
N ASP A 140 3.18 3.25 9.78
CA ASP A 140 3.85 4.51 10.08
C ASP A 140 3.22 5.63 9.23
N LEU A 141 2.64 6.61 9.91
CA LEU A 141 1.85 7.70 9.34
C LEU A 141 2.55 9.04 9.57
N LEU A 142 2.90 9.73 8.49
CA LEU A 142 3.46 11.08 8.52
C LEU A 142 2.32 12.11 8.55
N ASP A 143 2.33 13.00 9.55
CA ASP A 143 1.53 14.23 9.57
C ASP A 143 2.29 15.35 8.87
N PHE A 144 1.72 15.90 7.79
CA PHE A 144 2.36 16.94 7.01
C PHE A 144 2.49 18.28 7.74
N ASN A 145 1.68 18.54 8.76
CA ASN A 145 1.66 19.82 9.47
C ASN A 145 2.78 19.88 10.51
N THR A 146 2.98 18.79 11.23
CA THR A 146 4.00 18.69 12.29
C THR A 146 5.31 18.11 11.78
N GLY A 147 5.26 17.29 10.72
CA GLY A 147 6.38 16.49 10.25
C GLY A 147 6.67 15.27 11.14
N ALA A 148 5.82 14.98 12.12
CA ALA A 148 5.94 13.83 12.99
C ALA A 148 5.49 12.55 12.26
N ILE A 149 6.10 11.42 12.63
CA ILE A 149 5.68 10.09 12.18
C ILE A 149 5.13 9.35 13.39
N ASP A 150 3.84 9.07 13.35
CA ASP A 150 3.16 8.27 14.35
C ASP A 150 3.06 6.82 13.88
N ARG A 151 3.40 5.89 14.78
CA ARG A 151 3.25 4.45 14.53
C ARG A 151 1.91 3.98 15.06
N ILE A 152 1.01 3.61 14.16
CA ILE A 152 -0.32 3.12 14.48
C ILE A 152 -0.29 1.60 14.52
N PRO A 153 -0.47 0.94 15.69
CA PRO A 153 -0.51 -0.52 15.75
C PRO A 153 -1.74 -1.06 15.02
N THR A 154 -1.68 -2.29 14.53
CA THR A 154 -2.80 -2.94 13.80
C THR A 154 -4.13 -2.91 14.55
N SER A 155 -4.11 -3.01 15.89
CA SER A 155 -5.30 -2.92 16.73
C SER A 155 -6.00 -1.56 16.67
N GLU A 156 -5.28 -0.50 16.31
CA GLU A 156 -5.80 0.87 16.21
C GLU A 156 -6.09 1.28 14.76
N CYS A 157 -5.58 0.54 13.77
CA CYS A 157 -5.81 0.81 12.33
C CYS A 157 -7.29 0.73 11.90
N GLY A 158 -8.17 0.18 12.75
CA GLY A 158 -9.60 0.07 12.49
C GLY A 158 -9.94 -0.74 11.24
N PHE A 159 -9.13 -1.78 10.94
CA PHE A 159 -9.32 -2.58 9.73
C PHE A 159 -10.68 -3.28 9.69
N GLY A 160 -11.43 -2.99 8.63
CA GLY A 160 -12.68 -3.66 8.26
C GLY A 160 -12.61 -4.25 6.86
N TYR A 161 -13.73 -4.78 6.36
CA TYR A 161 -13.82 -5.22 4.97
C TYR A 161 -13.72 -4.00 4.04
N ARG A 162 -12.60 -3.89 3.31
CA ARG A 162 -12.28 -2.74 2.44
C ARG A 162 -12.25 -1.39 3.17
N ASP A 163 -11.90 -1.40 4.46
CA ASP A 163 -11.98 -0.22 5.31
C ASP A 163 -10.84 -0.12 6.34
N SER A 164 -10.53 1.11 6.74
CA SER A 164 -9.56 1.46 7.78
C SER A 164 -9.75 2.92 8.22
N ILE A 165 -9.14 3.31 9.34
CA ILE A 165 -9.12 4.73 9.78
C ILE A 165 -8.48 5.66 8.75
N PHE A 166 -7.58 5.14 7.90
CA PHE A 166 -6.86 5.93 6.90
C PHE A 166 -7.75 6.47 5.79
N LYS A 167 -8.93 5.87 5.58
CA LYS A 167 -9.96 6.39 4.66
C LYS A 167 -10.80 7.51 5.26
N HIS A 168 -10.80 7.64 6.57
CA HIS A 168 -11.69 8.52 7.32
C HIS A 168 -10.87 9.64 7.96
N ASP A 169 -10.37 9.40 9.17
CA ASP A 169 -9.74 10.40 10.03
C ASP A 169 -8.44 10.95 9.45
N PHE A 170 -7.72 10.14 8.67
CA PHE A 170 -6.42 10.49 8.09
C PHE A 170 -6.44 10.68 6.57
N GLN A 171 -7.61 10.92 5.97
CA GLN A 171 -7.74 11.11 4.53
C GLN A 171 -6.98 12.35 4.03
N THR A 172 -6.86 13.39 4.86
CA THR A 172 -6.21 14.66 4.52
C THR A 172 -5.12 14.99 5.53
N GLY A 173 -4.06 15.67 5.07
CA GLY A 173 -2.97 16.13 5.95
C GLY A 173 -2.00 15.05 6.38
N HIS A 174 -2.21 13.79 5.98
CA HIS A 174 -1.38 12.65 6.36
C HIS A 174 -1.00 11.79 5.14
N ILE A 175 0.04 10.99 5.31
CA ILE A 175 0.45 9.97 4.33
C ILE A 175 1.11 8.78 5.03
N ILE A 176 0.78 7.58 4.59
CA ILE A 176 1.49 6.36 5.03
C ILE A 176 2.89 6.38 4.42
N VAL A 177 3.91 6.26 5.25
CA VAL A 177 5.32 6.22 4.83
C VAL A 177 5.97 4.86 5.06
N GLY A 178 5.42 4.04 5.96
CA GLY A 178 5.90 2.68 6.20
C GLY A 178 4.81 1.75 6.66
N VAL A 179 4.98 0.46 6.39
CA VAL A 179 4.09 -0.61 6.86
C VAL A 179 4.95 -1.68 7.52
N GLY A 180 4.60 -2.00 8.76
CA GLY A 180 5.17 -3.12 9.51
C GLY A 180 4.37 -4.39 9.25
N LEU A 181 5.05 -5.47 8.86
CA LEU A 181 4.45 -6.80 8.70
C LEU A 181 5.11 -7.80 9.65
N ARG A 182 4.32 -8.72 10.19
CA ARG A 182 4.77 -9.86 11.00
C ARG A 182 4.34 -11.15 10.32
N LEU A 183 5.30 -11.95 9.88
CA LEU A 183 5.07 -13.22 9.17
C LEU A 183 5.54 -14.39 10.06
N SER A 184 4.64 -15.30 10.41
CA SER A 184 4.91 -16.41 11.33
C SER A 184 5.82 -17.47 10.71
N LYS A 185 6.80 -17.97 11.47
CA LYS A 185 7.60 -19.16 11.10
C LYS A 185 6.80 -20.46 11.19
N GLN A 186 5.77 -20.49 12.04
CA GLN A 186 4.77 -21.56 12.05
C GLN A 186 3.77 -21.30 10.92
N TRP A 187 4.23 -21.44 9.69
CA TRP A 187 3.41 -21.21 8.52
C TRP A 187 2.34 -22.30 8.37
N SER A 188 1.16 -21.88 7.97
CA SER A 188 0.05 -22.77 7.61
C SER A 188 -0.65 -22.20 6.38
N PRO A 189 -0.84 -22.99 5.31
CA PRO A 189 -1.38 -22.48 4.06
C PRO A 189 -2.86 -22.11 4.20
N MET A 190 -3.25 -20.95 3.66
CA MET A 190 -4.64 -20.50 3.63
C MET A 190 -5.35 -21.03 2.38
N LEU A 191 -5.98 -22.21 2.52
CA LEU A 191 -6.57 -22.95 1.40
C LEU A 191 -8.10 -22.92 1.37
N ASN A 192 -8.75 -22.06 2.15
CA ASN A 192 -10.21 -22.08 2.33
C ASN A 192 -11.03 -21.37 1.23
N TYR A 193 -10.42 -20.94 0.13
CA TYR A 193 -11.06 -20.09 -0.88
C TYR A 193 -10.92 -20.63 -2.30
N GLY A 194 -12.04 -20.78 -3.00
CA GLY A 194 -12.08 -21.14 -4.42
C GLY A 194 -11.33 -22.45 -4.72
N ASP A 195 -10.52 -22.44 -5.78
CA ASP A 195 -9.76 -23.62 -6.20
C ASP A 195 -8.65 -24.03 -5.23
N LEU A 196 -8.21 -23.14 -4.32
CA LEU A 196 -7.20 -23.48 -3.31
C LEU A 196 -7.70 -24.58 -2.36
N THR A 197 -9.02 -24.74 -2.22
CA THR A 197 -9.63 -25.80 -1.40
C THR A 197 -9.34 -27.21 -1.89
N LYS A 198 -8.87 -27.35 -3.14
CA LYS A 198 -8.50 -28.61 -3.75
C LYS A 198 -7.04 -28.98 -3.48
N LEU A 199 -6.24 -28.08 -2.92
CA LEU A 199 -4.83 -28.32 -2.65
C LEU A 199 -4.64 -29.08 -1.35
N ASP A 200 -3.66 -29.98 -1.36
CA ASP A 200 -3.19 -30.69 -0.18
C ASP A 200 -2.37 -29.72 0.71
N PRO A 201 -2.68 -29.57 2.01
CA PRO A 201 -2.00 -28.62 2.88
C PRO A 201 -0.52 -28.92 3.17
N GLU A 202 -0.07 -30.17 2.99
CA GLU A 202 1.32 -30.56 3.24
C GLU A 202 2.20 -30.42 1.99
N THR A 203 1.63 -30.68 0.81
CA THR A 203 2.37 -30.72 -0.45
C THR A 203 2.10 -29.52 -1.37
N GLY A 204 0.96 -28.86 -1.23
CA GLY A 204 0.52 -27.79 -2.15
C GLY A 204 0.06 -28.30 -3.52
N ASP A 205 0.07 -29.61 -3.73
CA ASP A 205 -0.41 -30.24 -4.95
C ASP A 205 -1.93 -30.35 -4.95
N THR A 206 -2.55 -30.36 -6.13
CA THR A 206 -3.97 -30.72 -6.26
C THR A 206 -4.18 -32.12 -5.73
N THR A 207 -5.09 -32.27 -4.76
CA THR A 207 -5.63 -33.57 -4.40
C THR A 207 -6.24 -34.16 -5.66
N SER A 208 -5.67 -35.27 -6.13
CA SER A 208 -6.13 -35.91 -7.36
C SER A 208 -7.59 -36.32 -7.19
N ASP A 209 -8.46 -35.82 -8.07
CA ASP A 209 -9.77 -36.35 -8.51
C ASP A 209 -10.89 -35.28 -8.55
N ILE A 210 -11.10 -34.65 -9.73
CA ILE A 210 -12.37 -34.69 -10.49
C ILE A 210 -12.04 -34.70 -11.99
#